data_AF-A0AAW4VAG3-F1
#
_entry.id   AF-A0AAW4VAG3-F1
#
_cell.length_a   1.000
_cell.length_b   1.000
_cell.length_c   1.000
_cell.angle_alpha   90.00
_cell.angle_beta   90.00
_cell.angle_gamma   90.00
#
_symmetry.space_group_name_H-M   'P 1'
#
loop_
_entity.id
_entity.type
_entity.pdbx_description
1 polymer ?
#
loop_
_entity_poly.entity_id
_entity_poly.type
_entity_poly.pdbx_seq_one_letter_code
_entity_poly.pdbx_strand_id
1 'polypeptide(L)'
;MAERRMFSKTIINSDLFLDLPSSAQNLYFHLSLNADDEGFVNSPKKIMKYVNSQIEDMELLVENGFIKKFDSGIVVIIHWNLHNYIQKDRFKATIYQKEKQQLVLVGKKYVMKDECTQFVSNVDTDCVSILETQDSIEKNSEEQDRLELAGILNEIDNEKVRAKFESFIKVREKNHSPLTPDALRILIKKAYGLTKNLANQDAAIIMILDRSIINNYKDIYPLENMEVGVANHFENINCEVEEMDESKEGIYKEWLNTDSIANLEVQRAYKNSLEEKFKKLYNEDIEVYHNRMLNS
;
A
#
# COMPACT_ATOMS: atom_id res chain seq x y z
N MET A 1 23.30 9.51 16.18
CA MET A 1 24.39 8.76 16.84
C MET A 1 24.19 7.29 16.53
N ALA A 2 25.11 6.74 15.74
CA ALA A 2 25.44 5.32 15.65
C ALA A 2 26.94 5.30 15.29
N GLU A 3 27.80 5.39 16.30
CA GLU A 3 29.27 5.48 16.11
C GLU A 3 29.91 4.13 15.71
N ARG A 4 29.11 3.15 15.29
CA ARG A 4 29.58 1.82 14.90
C ARG A 4 29.28 1.60 13.42
N ARG A 5 30.30 1.25 12.65
CA ARG A 5 30.17 0.82 11.26
C ARG A 5 30.48 -0.67 11.16
N MET A 6 29.68 -1.39 10.39
CA MET A 6 29.86 -2.81 10.07
C MET A 6 30.49 -2.94 8.69
N PHE A 7 31.17 -4.07 8.44
CA PHE A 7 31.70 -4.41 7.14
C PHE A 7 31.19 -5.78 6.68
N SER A 8 30.64 -5.84 5.47
CA SER A 8 30.30 -7.10 4.82
C SER A 8 31.55 -7.89 4.48
N LYS A 9 31.66 -9.10 5.05
CA LYS A 9 32.73 -10.05 4.73
C LYS A 9 32.77 -10.42 3.26
N THR A 10 31.61 -10.45 2.59
CA THR A 10 31.52 -10.76 1.16
C THR A 10 32.31 -9.76 0.31
N ILE A 11 32.35 -8.49 0.71
CA ILE A 11 33.10 -7.46 0.00
C ILE A 11 34.58 -7.51 0.38
N ILE A 12 34.89 -7.50 1.69
CA ILE A 12 36.27 -7.39 2.16
C ILE A 12 37.10 -8.67 2.01
N ASN A 13 36.45 -9.82 1.76
CA ASN A 13 37.11 -11.08 1.46
C ASN A 13 36.98 -11.46 -0.02
N SER A 14 36.51 -10.55 -0.89
CA SER A 14 36.50 -10.79 -2.34
C SER A 14 37.91 -10.69 -2.89
N ASP A 15 38.22 -11.48 -3.92
CA ASP A 15 39.53 -11.46 -4.58
C ASP A 15 39.87 -10.04 -5.08
N LEU A 16 38.89 -9.34 -5.68
CA LEU A 16 39.04 -7.95 -6.11
C LEU A 16 39.48 -6.99 -4.99
N PHE A 17 39.04 -7.23 -3.75
CA PHE A 17 39.45 -6.40 -2.61
C PHE A 17 40.82 -6.82 -2.07
N LEU A 18 41.08 -8.13 -2.02
CA LEU A 18 42.34 -8.68 -1.52
C LEU A 18 43.51 -8.41 -2.46
N ASP A 19 43.25 -8.26 -3.76
CA ASP A 19 44.23 -7.89 -4.79
C ASP A 19 44.69 -6.42 -4.69
N LEU A 20 43.95 -5.57 -3.96
CA LEU A 20 44.35 -4.18 -3.73
C LEU A 20 45.58 -4.09 -2.83
N PRO A 21 46.46 -3.09 -3.03
CA PRO A 21 47.53 -2.78 -2.08
C PRO A 21 46.98 -2.53 -0.67
N SER A 22 47.74 -2.91 0.37
CA SER A 22 47.31 -2.72 1.76
C SER A 22 47.04 -1.25 2.10
N SER A 23 47.71 -0.30 1.45
CA SER A 23 47.45 1.14 1.56
C SER A 23 46.08 1.54 1.04
N ALA A 24 45.62 0.97 -0.09
CA ALA A 24 44.29 1.18 -0.65
C ALA A 24 43.21 0.50 0.18
N GLN A 25 43.44 -0.72 0.65
CA GLN A 25 42.54 -1.40 1.59
C GLN A 25 42.37 -0.57 2.88
N ASN A 26 43.47 -0.08 3.45
CA ASN A 26 43.45 0.78 4.64
C ASN A 26 42.65 2.07 4.38
N LEU A 27 42.89 2.72 3.24
CA LEU A 27 42.14 3.90 2.83
C LEU A 27 40.62 3.62 2.75
N TYR A 28 40.21 2.51 2.15
CA TYR A 28 38.80 2.12 2.04
C TYR A 28 38.12 1.97 3.40
N PHE A 29 38.77 1.30 4.35
CA PHE A 29 38.25 1.14 5.71
C PHE A 29 38.07 2.50 6.39
N HIS A 30 39.09 3.38 6.32
CA HIS A 30 39.00 4.69 6.93
C HIS A 30 37.98 5.62 6.26
N LEU A 31 37.82 5.56 4.94
CA LEU A 31 36.75 6.27 4.24
C LEU A 31 35.38 5.81 4.75
N SER A 32 35.17 4.49 4.83
CA SER A 32 33.91 3.91 5.30
C SER A 32 33.61 4.24 6.77
N LEU A 33 34.63 4.31 7.63
CA LEU A 33 34.47 4.72 9.03
C LEU A 33 34.04 6.18 9.18
N ASN A 34 34.48 7.05 8.26
CA ASN A 34 34.21 8.49 8.29
C ASN A 34 33.04 8.91 7.38
N ALA A 35 32.38 7.95 6.74
CA ALA A 35 31.20 8.20 5.93
C ALA A 35 29.98 8.53 6.81
N ASP A 36 29.04 9.29 6.25
CA ASP A 36 27.72 9.50 6.86
C ASP A 36 26.82 8.25 6.72
N ASP A 37 25.56 8.34 7.13
CA ASP A 37 24.65 7.18 7.15
C ASP A 37 24.22 6.72 5.75
N GLU A 38 24.56 7.47 4.70
CA GLU A 38 24.32 7.11 3.30
C GLU A 38 25.61 6.74 2.55
N GLY A 39 26.76 6.77 3.23
CA GLY A 39 28.04 6.37 2.67
C GLY A 39 28.85 7.51 2.06
N PHE A 40 28.46 8.78 2.26
CA PHE A 40 29.15 9.93 1.69
C PHE A 40 30.24 10.48 2.62
N VAL A 41 31.34 10.91 2.01
CA VAL A 41 32.55 11.40 2.65
C VAL A 41 32.88 12.79 2.12
N ASN A 42 32.83 13.79 3.00
CA ASN A 42 33.11 15.19 2.67
C ASN A 42 34.60 15.48 2.40
N SER A 43 35.48 14.84 3.17
CA SER A 43 36.90 15.19 3.24
C SER A 43 37.81 13.99 2.98
N PRO A 44 37.70 13.32 1.82
CA PRO A 44 38.51 12.15 1.50
C PRO A 44 40.01 12.49 1.49
N LYS A 45 40.40 13.68 1.01
CA LYS A 45 41.79 14.15 1.03
C LYS A 45 42.37 14.29 2.45
N LYS A 46 41.55 14.69 3.42
CA LYS A 46 41.96 14.74 4.84
C LYS A 46 42.24 13.33 5.35
N ILE A 47 41.39 12.39 4.98
CA ILE A 47 41.51 10.98 5.35
C ILE A 47 42.81 10.40 4.81
N MET A 48 43.05 10.54 3.51
CA MET A 48 44.31 10.10 2.88
C MET A 48 45.56 10.63 3.60
N LYS A 49 45.57 11.91 3.98
CA LYS A 49 46.70 12.51 4.69
C LYS A 49 47.01 11.83 6.02
N TYR A 50 45.99 11.51 6.83
CA TYR A 50 46.25 10.90 8.14
C TYR A 50 46.44 9.38 8.08
N VAL A 51 45.92 8.71 7.04
CA VAL A 51 46.22 7.27 6.80
C VAL A 51 47.50 7.04 5.99
N ASN A 52 48.16 8.12 5.59
CA ASN A 52 49.37 8.12 4.75
C ASN A 52 49.19 7.36 3.42
N SER A 53 48.01 7.48 2.81
CA SER A 53 47.69 6.90 1.50
C SER A 53 48.00 7.89 0.38
N GLN A 54 48.36 7.35 -0.79
CA GLN A 54 48.69 8.12 -1.98
C GLN A 54 47.47 8.38 -2.85
N ILE A 55 47.61 9.24 -3.86
CA ILE A 55 46.52 9.54 -4.81
C ILE A 55 46.16 8.29 -5.62
N GLU A 56 47.17 7.48 -5.93
CA GLU A 56 47.07 6.23 -6.66
C GLU A 56 46.18 5.23 -5.91
N ASP A 57 46.23 5.20 -4.57
CA ASP A 57 45.33 4.36 -3.77
C ASP A 57 43.85 4.78 -3.95
N MET A 58 43.57 6.08 -4.05
CA MET A 58 42.22 6.58 -4.29
C MET A 58 41.75 6.21 -5.70
N GLU A 59 42.60 6.41 -6.71
CA GLU A 59 42.27 6.08 -8.10
C GLU A 59 42.04 4.57 -8.26
N LEU A 60 42.84 3.70 -7.63
CA LEU A 60 42.62 2.25 -7.61
C LEU A 60 41.26 1.87 -7.02
N LEU A 61 40.82 2.53 -5.94
CA LEU A 61 39.50 2.29 -5.34
C LEU A 61 38.36 2.73 -6.27
N VAL A 62 38.57 3.77 -7.08
CA VAL A 62 37.60 4.23 -8.09
C VAL A 62 37.55 3.26 -9.26
N GLU A 63 38.71 2.89 -9.82
CA GLU A 63 38.84 1.97 -10.95
C GLU A 63 38.24 0.60 -10.66
N ASN A 64 38.46 0.07 -9.46
CA ASN A 64 37.89 -1.22 -9.03
C ASN A 64 36.44 -1.11 -8.51
N GLY A 65 35.83 0.08 -8.56
CA GLY A 65 34.42 0.27 -8.23
C GLY A 65 34.07 0.11 -6.75
N PHE A 66 35.02 0.38 -5.84
CA PHE A 66 34.77 0.41 -4.40
C PHE A 66 34.21 1.76 -3.93
N ILE A 67 34.64 2.85 -4.58
CA ILE A 67 34.18 4.21 -4.29
C ILE A 67 33.85 4.96 -5.58
N LYS A 68 32.99 5.96 -5.49
CA LYS A 68 32.76 6.93 -6.57
C LYS A 68 33.14 8.32 -6.09
N LYS A 69 33.88 9.05 -6.93
CA LYS A 69 34.30 10.43 -6.72
C LYS A 69 33.43 11.36 -7.55
N PHE A 70 32.98 12.45 -6.94
CA PHE A 70 32.23 13.52 -7.59
C PHE A 70 33.13 14.72 -7.87
N ASP A 71 32.74 15.56 -8.83
CA ASP A 71 33.46 16.79 -9.18
C ASP A 71 33.55 17.79 -8.02
N SER A 72 32.58 17.73 -7.10
CA SER A 72 32.58 18.52 -5.86
C SER A 72 33.68 18.11 -4.87
N GLY A 73 34.38 16.99 -5.12
CA GLY A 73 35.40 16.43 -4.24
C GLY A 73 34.86 15.52 -3.14
N ILE A 74 33.54 15.30 -3.11
CA ILE A 74 32.88 14.31 -2.26
C ILE A 74 33.10 12.92 -2.85
N VAL A 75 33.14 11.92 -1.97
CA VAL A 75 33.24 10.50 -2.34
C VAL A 75 32.08 9.75 -1.70
N VAL A 76 31.52 8.77 -2.41
CA VAL A 76 30.58 7.79 -1.84
C VAL A 76 31.19 6.40 -1.84
N ILE A 77 30.91 5.63 -0.79
CA ILE A 77 31.21 4.20 -0.75
C ILE A 77 30.15 3.44 -1.55
N ILE A 78 30.55 2.83 -2.66
CA ILE A 78 29.61 2.21 -3.62
C ILE A 78 28.79 1.08 -2.98
N HIS A 79 29.41 0.31 -2.08
CA HIS A 79 28.80 -0.85 -1.42
C HIS A 79 28.23 -0.51 -0.03
N TRP A 80 27.97 0.76 0.28
CA TRP A 80 27.59 1.19 1.62
C TRP A 80 26.42 0.39 2.20
N ASN A 81 25.37 0.17 1.42
CA ASN A 81 24.15 -0.49 1.85
C ASN A 81 24.31 -2.02 2.01
N LEU A 82 25.43 -2.58 1.56
CA LEU A 82 25.85 -3.95 1.89
C LEU A 82 26.62 -4.01 3.20
N HIS A 83 27.40 -2.97 3.51
CA HIS A 83 28.16 -2.87 4.76
C HIS A 83 27.27 -2.53 5.94
N ASN A 84 26.37 -1.55 5.77
CA ASN A 84 25.61 -0.96 6.86
C ASN A 84 24.12 -0.94 6.52
N TYR A 85 23.32 -1.53 7.41
CA TYR A 85 21.89 -1.34 7.47
C TYR A 85 21.57 -0.50 8.71
N ILE A 86 21.03 0.69 8.50
CA ILE A 86 20.68 1.64 9.57
C ILE A 86 19.17 1.73 9.62
N GLN A 87 18.61 1.50 10.81
CA GLN A 87 17.16 1.60 11.02
C GLN A 87 16.70 3.06 10.85
N LYS A 88 15.49 3.24 10.33
CA LYS A 88 14.93 4.54 9.96
C LYS A 88 14.89 5.54 11.12
N ASP A 89 14.64 5.07 12.35
CA ASP A 89 14.55 5.88 13.56
C ASP A 89 15.87 6.57 13.94
N ARG A 90 17.02 6.02 13.53
CA ARG A 90 18.36 6.58 13.82
C ARG A 90 19.07 7.12 12.59
N PHE A 91 18.47 6.97 11.42
CA PHE A 91 19.05 7.32 10.14
C PHE A 91 19.12 8.84 9.96
N LYS A 92 20.28 9.35 9.55
CA LYS A 92 20.45 10.75 9.18
C LYS A 92 20.78 10.87 7.70
N ALA A 93 19.91 11.52 6.93
CA ALA A 93 20.14 11.78 5.52
C ALA A 93 21.44 12.58 5.29
N THR A 94 22.09 12.33 4.15
CA THR A 94 23.28 13.08 3.77
C THR A 94 22.95 14.56 3.54
N ILE A 95 23.93 15.45 3.66
CA ILE A 95 23.77 16.84 3.22
C ILE A 95 24.13 17.01 1.73
N TYR A 96 24.75 15.99 1.12
CA TYR A 96 25.22 15.99 -0.27
C TYR A 96 24.14 15.51 -1.25
N GLN A 97 23.00 16.21 -1.23
CA GLN A 97 21.84 15.81 -2.03
C GLN A 97 22.09 15.87 -3.54
N LYS A 98 22.90 16.84 -4.00
CA LYS A 98 23.21 17.00 -5.44
C LYS A 98 23.99 15.82 -6.00
N GLU A 99 24.92 15.29 -5.22
CA GLU A 99 25.71 14.11 -5.54
C GLU A 99 24.84 12.86 -5.48
N LYS A 100 24.02 12.74 -4.44
CA LYS A 100 23.07 11.63 -4.28
C LYS A 100 22.08 11.53 -5.44
N GLN A 101 21.59 12.65 -5.95
CA GLN A 101 20.67 12.71 -7.09
C GLN A 101 21.25 12.13 -8.38
N GLN A 102 22.58 12.05 -8.51
CA GLN A 102 23.24 11.46 -9.69
C GLN A 102 23.31 9.93 -9.60
N LEU A 103 23.00 9.36 -8.44
CA LEU A 103 23.07 7.94 -8.17
C LEU A 103 21.68 7.31 -8.16
N VAL A 104 21.67 6.02 -8.45
CA VAL A 104 20.56 5.09 -8.22
C VAL A 104 21.09 3.88 -7.48
N LEU A 105 20.22 3.26 -6.68
CA LEU A 105 20.55 2.02 -6.02
C LEU A 105 20.10 0.85 -6.90
N VAL A 106 21.06 0.06 -7.39
CA VAL A 106 20.77 -1.20 -8.07
C VAL A 106 21.04 -2.34 -7.09
N GLY A 107 19.96 -2.94 -6.58
CA GLY A 107 20.03 -3.86 -5.45
C GLY A 107 20.46 -3.15 -4.16
N LYS A 108 21.76 -3.22 -3.82
CA LYS A 108 22.38 -2.55 -2.65
C LYS A 108 23.67 -1.80 -3.00
N LYS A 109 23.90 -1.57 -4.29
CA LYS A 109 25.08 -0.91 -4.82
C LYS A 109 24.68 0.43 -5.44
N TYR A 110 25.46 1.48 -5.19
CA TYR A 110 25.28 2.75 -5.90
C TYR A 110 25.83 2.66 -7.32
N VAL A 111 25.06 3.15 -8.29
CA VAL A 111 25.40 3.22 -9.71
C VAL A 111 25.01 4.61 -10.24
N MET A 112 25.73 5.14 -11.22
CA MET A 112 25.36 6.42 -11.85
C MET A 112 24.09 6.25 -12.68
N LYS A 113 23.22 7.26 -12.67
CA LYS A 113 22.00 7.26 -13.50
C LYS A 113 22.31 7.10 -15.00
N ASP A 114 23.39 7.70 -15.47
CA ASP A 114 23.78 7.66 -16.88
C ASP A 114 24.23 6.25 -17.32
N GLU A 115 24.88 5.50 -16.44
CA GLU A 115 25.35 4.12 -16.70
C GLU A 115 24.19 3.12 -16.80
N CYS A 116 23.05 3.39 -16.16
CA CYS A 116 21.83 2.56 -16.27
C CYS A 116 21.19 2.61 -17.68
N THR A 117 21.48 3.62 -18.50
CA THR A 117 20.86 3.74 -19.84
C THR A 117 21.44 2.77 -20.88
N GLN A 118 22.62 2.19 -20.64
CA GLN A 118 23.27 1.26 -21.57
C GLN A 118 22.85 -0.21 -21.41
N PHE A 119 22.11 -0.55 -20.34
CA PHE A 119 21.59 -1.91 -20.10
C PHE A 119 20.20 -2.15 -20.71
N VAL A 120 19.53 -1.14 -21.27
CA VAL A 120 18.11 -1.22 -21.67
C VAL A 120 17.89 -1.75 -23.10
N SER A 121 18.89 -2.33 -23.75
CA SER A 121 18.66 -2.95 -25.07
C SER A 121 18.28 -4.43 -25.05
N ASN A 122 18.23 -5.12 -23.91
CA ASN A 122 17.73 -6.50 -23.89
C ASN A 122 17.06 -6.88 -22.55
N VAL A 123 15.72 -6.93 -22.66
CA VAL A 123 14.74 -7.72 -21.90
C VAL A 123 14.47 -7.35 -20.42
N ASP A 124 13.18 -7.09 -20.21
CA ASP A 124 12.39 -6.98 -18.98
C ASP A 124 12.51 -5.74 -18.08
N THR A 125 11.36 -5.06 -18.03
CA THR A 125 10.98 -3.92 -17.19
C THR A 125 11.19 -4.24 -15.71
N ASP A 126 12.07 -3.48 -15.05
CA ASP A 126 11.88 -3.09 -13.64
C ASP A 126 12.70 -1.82 -13.34
N CYS A 127 11.97 -0.74 -13.19
CA CYS A 127 12.45 0.62 -13.14
C CYS A 127 12.56 1.14 -11.70
N VAL A 128 13.72 1.72 -11.40
CA VAL A 128 13.91 2.99 -10.66
C VAL A 128 13.51 3.00 -9.18
N SER A 129 14.52 3.00 -8.29
CA SER A 129 14.40 3.59 -6.96
C SER A 129 15.40 4.75 -6.80
N ILE A 130 14.86 5.98 -6.86
CA ILE A 130 15.53 7.24 -6.53
C ILE A 130 15.19 7.54 -5.07
N LEU A 131 16.19 7.61 -4.20
CA LEU A 131 16.04 8.08 -2.80
C LEU A 131 16.49 9.54 -2.72
N GLU A 132 15.56 10.49 -2.87
CA GLU A 132 15.75 11.89 -2.43
C GLU A 132 15.32 12.05 -0.96
N THR A 133 15.37 13.27 -0.41
CA THR A 133 15.20 13.58 1.02
C THR A 133 13.74 13.63 1.51
N GLN A 134 13.48 13.09 2.70
CA GLN A 134 12.13 12.83 3.26
C GLN A 134 11.21 14.06 3.45
N ASP A 135 11.72 15.27 3.72
CA ASP A 135 10.83 16.45 3.84
C ASP A 135 10.29 16.97 2.49
N SER A 136 10.97 16.63 1.39
CA SER A 136 10.52 16.93 0.03
C SER A 136 9.79 15.73 -0.61
N ILE A 137 10.14 14.51 -0.18
CA ILE A 137 9.46 13.27 -0.56
C ILE A 137 8.09 13.15 0.11
N GLU A 138 7.94 13.43 1.41
CA GLU A 138 6.75 14.10 1.95
C GLU A 138 5.54 14.28 1.02
N LYS A 139 5.61 15.43 0.36
CA LYS A 139 4.64 15.96 -0.57
C LYS A 139 4.71 15.29 -1.94
N ASN A 140 5.88 14.86 -2.41
CA ASN A 140 6.03 14.23 -3.72
C ASN A 140 5.58 12.76 -3.75
N SER A 141 5.71 12.02 -2.65
CA SER A 141 5.24 10.64 -2.45
C SER A 141 3.75 10.61 -2.20
N GLU A 142 3.22 11.54 -1.40
CA GLU A 142 1.76 11.67 -1.27
C GLU A 142 1.12 12.05 -2.61
N GLU A 143 1.72 12.96 -3.37
CA GLU A 143 1.22 13.33 -4.70
C GLU A 143 1.40 12.19 -5.72
N GLN A 144 2.53 11.48 -5.68
CA GLN A 144 2.77 10.30 -6.53
C GLN A 144 1.79 9.17 -6.19
N ASP A 145 1.55 8.90 -4.90
CA ASP A 145 0.56 7.92 -4.45
C ASP A 145 -0.85 8.37 -4.84
N ARG A 146 -1.20 9.66 -4.73
CA ARG A 146 -2.50 10.19 -5.19
C ARG A 146 -2.69 10.01 -6.70
N LEU A 147 -1.66 10.27 -7.49
CA LEU A 147 -1.69 10.07 -8.95
C LEU A 147 -1.79 8.59 -9.32
N GLU A 148 -1.10 7.71 -8.61
CA GLU A 148 -1.15 6.27 -8.85
C GLU A 148 -2.50 5.67 -8.41
N LEU A 149 -3.05 6.12 -7.27
CA LEU A 149 -4.41 5.76 -6.83
C LEU A 149 -5.45 6.18 -7.87
N ALA A 150 -5.35 7.39 -8.42
CA ALA A 150 -6.23 7.85 -9.49
C ALA A 150 -6.07 7.00 -10.77
N GLY A 151 -4.84 6.60 -11.11
CA GLY A 151 -4.55 5.67 -12.20
C GLY A 151 -5.24 4.32 -12.02
N ILE A 152 -5.11 3.71 -10.84
CA ILE A 152 -5.74 2.42 -10.49
C ILE A 152 -7.27 2.51 -10.55
N LEU A 153 -7.85 3.63 -10.08
CA LEU A 153 -9.31 3.83 -10.13
C LEU A 153 -9.83 3.98 -11.57
N ASN A 154 -9.04 4.57 -12.47
CA ASN A 154 -9.39 4.70 -13.88
C ASN A 154 -9.44 3.36 -14.61
N GLU A 155 -8.80 2.31 -14.07
CA GLU A 155 -8.91 0.93 -14.57
C GLU A 155 -10.28 0.29 -14.28
N ILE A 156 -11.11 0.88 -13.40
CA ILE A 156 -12.45 0.38 -13.10
C ILE A 156 -13.45 0.97 -14.10
N ASP A 157 -14.03 0.14 -14.97
CA ASP A 157 -14.97 0.58 -16.01
C ASP A 157 -16.27 1.19 -15.46
N ASN A 158 -16.81 0.63 -14.37
CA ASN A 158 -18.07 1.10 -13.79
C ASN A 158 -17.89 2.38 -12.95
N GLU A 159 -18.48 3.48 -13.42
CA GLU A 159 -18.39 4.81 -12.78
C GLU A 159 -18.96 4.82 -11.35
N LYS A 160 -20.06 4.10 -11.09
CA LYS A 160 -20.68 4.04 -9.74
C LYS A 160 -19.75 3.30 -8.75
N VAL A 161 -19.11 2.23 -9.20
CA VAL A 161 -18.14 1.46 -8.40
C VAL A 161 -16.88 2.29 -8.13
N ARG A 162 -16.35 2.96 -9.16
CA ARG A 162 -15.21 3.87 -9.04
C ARG A 162 -15.47 4.97 -8.01
N ALA A 163 -16.62 5.65 -8.11
CA ALA A 163 -17.01 6.70 -7.17
C ALA A 163 -17.09 6.20 -5.72
N LYS A 164 -17.49 4.95 -5.49
CA LYS A 164 -17.50 4.34 -4.16
C LYS A 164 -16.09 4.09 -3.62
N PHE A 165 -15.17 3.58 -4.44
CA PHE A 165 -13.77 3.46 -4.03
C PHE A 165 -13.11 4.83 -3.76
N GLU A 166 -13.41 5.86 -4.56
CA GLU A 166 -12.97 7.23 -4.28
C GLU A 166 -13.47 7.73 -2.93
N SER A 167 -14.76 7.51 -2.62
CA SER A 167 -15.33 7.89 -1.33
C SER A 167 -14.65 7.15 -0.17
N PHE A 168 -14.33 5.87 -0.35
CA PHE A 168 -13.65 5.04 0.63
C PHE A 168 -12.23 5.56 0.91
N ILE A 169 -11.46 5.93 -0.13
CA ILE A 169 -10.12 6.52 0.02
C ILE A 169 -10.19 7.86 0.76
N LYS A 170 -11.10 8.76 0.37
CA LYS A 170 -11.29 10.06 1.03
C LYS A 170 -11.59 9.92 2.52
N VAL A 171 -12.43 8.95 2.90
CA VAL A 171 -12.74 8.71 4.32
C VAL A 171 -11.52 8.17 5.08
N ARG A 172 -10.72 7.30 4.47
CA ARG A 172 -9.50 6.77 5.08
C ARG A 172 -8.40 7.81 5.27
N GLU A 173 -8.26 8.74 4.33
CA GLU A 173 -7.40 9.92 4.51
C GLU A 173 -7.84 10.73 5.73
N LYS A 174 -9.15 11.00 5.85
CA LYS A 174 -9.72 11.75 6.99
C LYS A 174 -9.53 11.03 8.34
N ASN A 175 -9.53 9.70 8.34
CA ASN A 175 -9.31 8.87 9.53
C ASN A 175 -7.81 8.68 9.89
N HIS A 176 -6.89 9.45 9.29
CA HIS A 176 -5.44 9.33 9.46
C HIS A 176 -4.91 7.91 9.17
N SER A 177 -5.55 7.20 8.25
CA SER A 177 -5.18 5.84 7.81
C SER A 177 -5.21 5.73 6.28
N PRO A 178 -4.46 6.59 5.55
CA PRO A 178 -4.50 6.67 4.09
C PRO A 178 -4.13 5.33 3.45
N LEU A 179 -4.69 5.08 2.28
CA LEU A 179 -4.51 3.83 1.55
C LEU A 179 -3.33 3.97 0.58
N THR A 180 -2.39 3.04 0.59
CA THR A 180 -1.31 2.98 -0.41
C THR A 180 -1.83 2.40 -1.73
N PRO A 181 -1.19 2.65 -2.89
CA PRO A 181 -1.57 2.06 -4.18
C PRO A 181 -1.72 0.53 -4.14
N ASP A 182 -0.76 -0.17 -3.52
CA ASP A 182 -0.82 -1.63 -3.34
C ASP A 182 -2.00 -2.08 -2.47
N ALA A 183 -2.29 -1.34 -1.39
CA ALA A 183 -3.43 -1.63 -0.53
C ALA A 183 -4.75 -1.44 -1.28
N LEU A 184 -4.85 -0.44 -2.18
CA LEU A 184 -6.00 -0.28 -3.07
C LEU A 184 -6.11 -1.46 -4.06
N ARG A 185 -5.02 -1.88 -4.69
CA ARG A 185 -5.02 -3.05 -5.60
C ARG A 185 -5.50 -4.33 -4.88
N ILE A 186 -5.02 -4.55 -3.65
CA ILE A 186 -5.45 -5.68 -2.82
C ILE A 186 -6.94 -5.56 -2.45
N LEU A 187 -7.39 -4.36 -2.09
CA LEU A 187 -8.79 -4.10 -1.75
C LEU A 187 -9.72 -4.34 -2.94
N ILE A 188 -9.36 -3.85 -4.13
CA ILE A 188 -10.10 -4.08 -5.37
C ILE A 188 -10.14 -5.58 -5.67
N LYS A 189 -8.99 -6.26 -5.68
CA LYS A 189 -8.91 -7.70 -5.91
C LYS A 189 -9.77 -8.49 -4.92
N LYS A 190 -9.79 -8.08 -3.66
CA LYS A 190 -10.64 -8.66 -2.61
C LYS A 190 -12.11 -8.40 -2.88
N ALA A 191 -12.51 -7.17 -3.24
CA ALA A 191 -13.89 -6.83 -3.56
C ALA A 191 -14.43 -7.65 -4.74
N TYR A 192 -13.68 -7.72 -5.84
CA TYR A 192 -14.04 -8.53 -7.00
C TYR A 192 -14.00 -10.04 -6.68
N GLY A 193 -13.08 -10.49 -5.83
CA GLY A 193 -13.01 -11.87 -5.36
C GLY A 193 -14.21 -12.30 -4.51
N LEU A 194 -14.67 -11.42 -3.61
CA LEU A 194 -15.83 -11.66 -2.75
C LEU A 194 -17.16 -11.63 -3.51
N THR A 195 -17.19 -10.98 -4.66
CA THR A 195 -18.40 -10.78 -5.48
C THR A 195 -18.43 -11.60 -6.75
N LYS A 196 -17.39 -12.39 -7.01
CA LYS A 196 -17.17 -13.16 -8.25
C LYS A 196 -18.35 -14.06 -8.64
N ASN A 197 -19.09 -14.57 -7.66
CA ASN A 197 -20.20 -15.52 -7.87
C ASN A 197 -21.59 -14.84 -7.84
N LEU A 198 -21.65 -13.51 -7.79
CA LEU A 198 -22.90 -12.74 -7.67
C LEU A 198 -23.39 -12.26 -9.03
N ALA A 199 -24.71 -12.32 -9.25
CA ALA A 199 -25.33 -12.00 -10.54
C ALA A 199 -25.12 -10.53 -10.96
N ASN A 200 -25.02 -9.61 -10.00
CA ASN A 200 -24.62 -8.23 -10.22
C ASN A 200 -23.40 -7.90 -9.37
N GLN A 201 -22.22 -8.12 -9.96
CA GLN A 201 -20.95 -7.96 -9.29
C GLN A 201 -20.71 -6.51 -8.85
N ASP A 202 -21.05 -5.53 -9.69
CA ASP A 202 -20.86 -4.11 -9.42
C ASP A 202 -21.73 -3.62 -8.26
N ALA A 203 -23.01 -3.99 -8.22
CA ALA A 203 -23.89 -3.66 -7.11
C ALA A 203 -23.43 -4.31 -5.80
N ALA A 204 -22.95 -5.55 -5.86
CA ALA A 204 -22.41 -6.23 -4.70
C ALA A 204 -21.12 -5.59 -4.16
N ILE A 205 -20.24 -5.10 -5.05
CA ILE A 205 -19.03 -4.36 -4.65
C ILE A 205 -19.42 -3.08 -3.92
N ILE A 206 -20.41 -2.33 -4.43
CA ILE A 206 -20.94 -1.12 -3.79
C ILE A 206 -21.45 -1.44 -2.38
N MET A 207 -22.24 -2.51 -2.23
CA MET A 207 -22.79 -2.91 -0.93
C MET A 207 -21.70 -3.32 0.08
N ILE A 208 -20.66 -4.02 -0.38
CA ILE A 208 -19.52 -4.41 0.46
C ILE A 208 -18.72 -3.18 0.92
N LEU A 209 -18.51 -2.20 0.04
CA LEU A 209 -17.86 -0.94 0.38
C LEU A 209 -18.71 -0.12 1.35
N ASP A 210 -20.03 -0.07 1.19
CA ASP A 210 -20.92 0.61 2.13
C ASP A 210 -20.99 -0.08 3.50
N ARG A 211 -20.89 -1.41 3.55
CA ARG A 211 -20.85 -2.14 4.83
C ARG A 211 -19.56 -1.90 5.62
N SER A 212 -18.49 -1.45 4.95
CA SER A 212 -17.22 -1.09 5.62
C SER A 212 -17.38 0.09 6.59
N ILE A 213 -18.46 0.87 6.48
CA ILE A 213 -18.82 1.95 7.42
C ILE A 213 -18.83 1.45 8.86
N ILE A 214 -19.42 0.27 9.07
CA ILE A 214 -19.59 -0.33 10.41
C ILE A 214 -18.22 -0.65 11.03
N ASN A 215 -17.22 -0.94 10.20
CA ASN A 215 -15.85 -1.25 10.60
C ASN A 215 -14.90 -0.07 10.41
N ASN A 216 -15.42 1.15 10.44
CA ASN A 216 -14.68 2.40 10.30
C ASN A 216 -13.74 2.41 9.08
N TYR A 217 -14.20 1.82 7.97
CA TYR A 217 -13.46 1.75 6.70
C TYR A 217 -12.08 1.08 6.82
N LYS A 218 -11.88 0.25 7.85
CA LYS A 218 -10.61 -0.45 8.09
C LYS A 218 -10.36 -1.54 7.04
N ASP A 219 -11.42 -2.27 6.67
CA ASP A 219 -11.39 -3.36 5.70
C ASP A 219 -12.81 -3.58 5.13
N ILE A 220 -12.89 -4.36 4.04
CA ILE A 220 -14.13 -4.83 3.44
C ILE A 220 -14.40 -6.28 3.82
N TYR A 221 -15.67 -6.60 4.01
CA TYR A 221 -16.11 -7.88 4.50
C TYR A 221 -17.11 -8.51 3.51
N PRO A 222 -17.12 -9.85 3.41
CA PRO A 222 -18.15 -10.54 2.65
C PRO A 222 -19.54 -10.10 3.12
N LEU A 223 -20.50 -10.08 2.21
CA LEU A 223 -21.90 -9.99 2.59
C LEU A 223 -22.24 -11.31 3.29
N GLU A 224 -22.23 -11.31 4.63
CA GLU A 224 -22.76 -12.43 5.39
C GLU A 224 -24.21 -12.67 4.94
N ASN A 225 -24.48 -13.92 4.54
CA ASN A 225 -25.74 -14.46 3.99
C ASN A 225 -26.02 -14.22 2.50
N MET A 226 -25.10 -14.65 1.63
CA MET A 226 -25.51 -15.23 0.34
C MET A 226 -24.90 -16.62 0.22
N GLU A 227 -25.65 -17.63 0.64
CA GLU A 227 -25.48 -18.96 0.07
C GLU A 227 -25.58 -18.85 -1.46
N VAL A 228 -24.77 -19.65 -2.14
CA VAL A 228 -24.69 -19.73 -3.60
C VAL A 228 -26.10 -19.80 -4.20
N GLY A 229 -26.53 -18.70 -4.82
CA GLY A 229 -27.86 -18.60 -5.41
C GLY A 229 -28.12 -17.19 -5.94
N VAL A 230 -27.85 -17.01 -7.24
CA VAL A 230 -28.59 -16.16 -8.18
C VAL A 230 -29.53 -15.12 -7.56
N ALA A 231 -29.33 -13.83 -7.83
CA ALA A 231 -30.46 -12.94 -8.12
C ALA A 231 -30.01 -11.60 -8.72
N ASN A 232 -30.31 -11.47 -10.00
CA ASN A 232 -30.91 -10.31 -10.66
C ASN A 232 -31.05 -9.01 -9.85
N HIS A 233 -30.51 -7.96 -10.46
CA HIS A 233 -31.04 -6.60 -10.45
C HIS A 233 -32.55 -6.54 -10.11
N PHE A 234 -32.86 -6.02 -8.92
CA PHE A 234 -34.00 -5.12 -8.76
C PHE A 234 -33.41 -3.72 -8.61
N GLU A 235 -33.21 -3.02 -9.72
CA GLU A 235 -33.16 -1.55 -9.67
C GLU A 235 -34.59 -1.03 -9.89
N ASN A 236 -35.04 -0.21 -8.95
CA ASN A 236 -36.14 0.74 -9.03
C ASN A 236 -37.53 0.20 -9.42
N ILE A 237 -38.30 -0.20 -8.41
CA ILE A 237 -39.75 0.04 -8.44
C ILE A 237 -40.00 1.31 -7.64
N ASN A 238 -40.49 2.31 -8.35
CA ASN A 238 -41.04 3.55 -7.82
C ASN A 238 -42.17 3.17 -6.84
N CYS A 239 -42.17 3.74 -5.63
CA CYS A 239 -43.30 3.61 -4.70
C CYS A 239 -44.51 4.39 -5.24
N GLU A 240 -45.24 3.79 -6.17
CA GLU A 240 -46.67 4.05 -6.30
C GLU A 240 -47.41 2.79 -5.84
N VAL A 241 -48.43 3.01 -5.02
CA VAL A 241 -49.20 1.97 -4.34
C VAL A 241 -49.87 1.08 -5.38
N GLU A 242 -49.33 -0.11 -5.63
CA GLU A 242 -50.05 -1.17 -6.33
C GLU A 242 -50.63 -2.15 -5.32
N GLU A 243 -51.96 -2.24 -5.29
CA GLU A 243 -52.71 -3.19 -4.47
C GLU A 243 -52.30 -4.63 -4.81
N MET A 244 -52.04 -5.43 -3.77
CA MET A 244 -51.67 -6.84 -3.90
C MET A 244 -52.87 -7.68 -4.35
N ASP A 245 -52.79 -8.22 -5.57
CA ASP A 245 -53.75 -9.17 -6.14
C ASP A 245 -53.70 -10.55 -5.44
N GLU A 246 -54.89 -11.08 -5.12
CA GLU A 246 -55.15 -12.32 -4.35
C GLU A 246 -54.46 -13.55 -4.94
N SER A 247 -54.11 -13.53 -6.23
CA SER A 247 -53.36 -14.60 -6.89
C SER A 247 -51.94 -14.79 -6.35
N LYS A 248 -51.32 -13.75 -5.78
CA LYS A 248 -49.94 -13.84 -5.25
C LYS A 248 -49.93 -14.44 -3.85
N GLU A 249 -50.99 -14.26 -3.06
CA GLU A 249 -51.06 -14.74 -1.68
C GLU A 249 -51.13 -16.27 -1.58
N GLY A 250 -51.76 -16.94 -2.55
CA GLY A 250 -51.83 -18.41 -2.62
C GLY A 250 -50.47 -19.08 -2.77
N ILE A 251 -49.61 -18.50 -3.63
CA ILE A 251 -48.26 -19.03 -3.91
C ILE A 251 -47.37 -18.93 -2.66
N TYR A 252 -47.51 -17.85 -1.89
CA TYR A 252 -46.76 -17.66 -0.64
C TYR A 252 -47.20 -18.61 0.49
N LYS A 253 -48.50 -18.94 0.55
CA LYS A 253 -49.02 -19.89 1.55
C LYS A 253 -48.61 -21.34 1.25
N GLU A 254 -48.51 -21.74 -0.01
CA GLU A 254 -47.99 -23.05 -0.39
C GLU A 254 -46.49 -23.20 -0.11
N TRP A 255 -45.72 -22.13 -0.27
CA TRP A 255 -44.28 -22.12 0.00
C TRP A 255 -43.94 -22.23 1.51
N LEU A 256 -44.80 -21.70 2.39
CA LEU A 256 -44.63 -21.79 3.84
C LEU A 256 -44.96 -23.17 4.42
N ASN A 257 -45.70 -24.00 3.68
CA ASN A 257 -46.23 -25.29 4.16
C ASN A 257 -45.51 -26.51 3.56
N THR A 258 -44.40 -26.31 2.83
CA THR A 258 -43.65 -27.41 2.22
C THR A 258 -42.49 -27.87 3.11
N ASP A 259 -42.59 -29.11 3.61
CA ASP A 259 -41.66 -29.76 4.56
C ASP A 259 -40.33 -30.22 3.91
N SER A 260 -39.57 -29.27 3.36
CA SER A 260 -38.18 -29.51 2.98
C SER A 260 -37.24 -29.03 4.08
N ILE A 261 -36.44 -29.96 4.63
CA ILE A 261 -35.52 -29.75 5.78
C ILE A 261 -34.53 -28.59 5.53
N ALA A 262 -34.23 -28.29 4.26
CA ALA A 262 -33.32 -27.20 3.86
C ALA A 262 -33.92 -25.78 4.02
N ASN A 263 -35.22 -25.64 4.27
CA ASN A 263 -35.89 -24.33 4.34
C ASN A 263 -36.47 -23.98 5.72
N LEU A 264 -36.37 -24.88 6.70
CA LEU A 264 -37.03 -24.72 8.00
C LEU A 264 -36.45 -23.56 8.83
N GLU A 265 -35.15 -23.30 8.75
CA GLU A 265 -34.51 -22.19 9.47
C GLU A 265 -34.78 -20.84 8.81
N VAL A 266 -34.83 -20.81 7.48
CA VAL A 266 -35.16 -19.60 6.70
C VAL A 266 -36.62 -19.23 6.90
N GLN A 267 -37.54 -20.20 6.88
CA GLN A 267 -38.95 -20.01 7.20
C GLN A 267 -39.15 -19.54 8.65
N ARG A 268 -38.40 -20.09 9.62
CA ARG A 268 -38.40 -19.62 11.01
C ARG A 268 -37.87 -18.20 11.16
N ALA A 269 -36.78 -17.86 10.48
CA ALA A 269 -36.19 -16.52 10.52
C ALA A 269 -37.14 -15.48 9.92
N TYR A 270 -37.81 -15.81 8.80
CA TYR A 270 -38.81 -14.95 8.19
C TYR A 270 -40.04 -14.77 9.08
N LYS A 271 -40.53 -15.86 9.69
CA LYS A 271 -41.66 -15.80 10.65
C LYS A 271 -41.31 -14.96 11.88
N ASN A 272 -40.11 -15.13 12.43
CA ASN A 272 -39.62 -14.33 13.56
C ASN A 272 -39.43 -12.85 13.18
N SER A 273 -38.95 -12.56 11.96
CA SER A 273 -38.82 -11.19 11.46
C SER A 273 -40.17 -10.51 11.27
N LEU A 274 -41.18 -11.24 10.77
CA LEU A 274 -42.56 -10.76 10.68
C LEU A 274 -43.17 -10.54 12.07
N GLU A 275 -42.98 -11.46 13.01
CA GLU A 275 -43.45 -11.29 14.39
C GLU A 275 -42.76 -10.13 15.12
N GLU A 276 -41.46 -9.91 14.89
CA GLU A 276 -40.74 -8.76 15.44
C GLU A 276 -41.18 -7.43 14.81
N LYS A 277 -41.44 -7.40 13.50
CA LYS A 277 -42.03 -6.23 12.83
C LYS A 277 -43.42 -5.93 13.38
N PHE A 278 -44.25 -6.96 13.57
CA PHE A 278 -45.57 -6.80 14.18
C PHE A 278 -45.48 -6.29 15.62
N LYS A 279 -44.56 -6.82 16.44
CA LYS A 279 -44.32 -6.36 17.82
C LYS A 279 -43.80 -4.92 17.87
N LYS A 280 -42.96 -4.51 16.92
CA LYS A 280 -42.49 -3.13 16.83
C LYS A 280 -43.61 -2.16 16.46
N LEU A 281 -44.42 -2.48 15.44
CA LEU A 281 -45.60 -1.66 15.12
C LEU A 281 -46.56 -1.56 16.31
N TYR A 282 -46.81 -2.68 17.00
CA TYR A 282 -47.72 -2.69 18.16
C TYR A 282 -47.20 -1.88 19.35
N ASN A 283 -45.87 -1.87 19.56
CA ASN A 283 -45.24 -1.06 20.61
C ASN A 283 -45.16 0.43 20.22
N GLU A 284 -44.92 0.74 18.95
CA GLU A 284 -44.97 2.11 18.42
C GLU A 284 -46.38 2.71 18.55
N ASP A 285 -47.43 1.94 18.26
CA ASP A 285 -48.82 2.38 18.43
C ASP A 285 -49.18 2.62 19.91
N ILE A 286 -48.65 1.81 20.84
CA ILE A 286 -48.83 1.98 22.29
C ILE A 286 -48.07 3.19 22.83
N GLU A 287 -46.84 3.44 22.39
CA GLU A 287 -46.07 4.63 22.78
C GLU A 287 -46.72 5.92 22.23
N VAL A 288 -47.25 5.89 21.01
CA VAL A 288 -48.00 7.01 20.42
C VAL A 288 -49.30 7.26 21.19
N TYR A 289 -49.98 6.22 21.66
CA TYR A 289 -51.19 6.33 22.49
C TYR A 289 -50.88 6.89 23.90
N HIS A 290 -49.81 6.41 24.56
CA HIS A 290 -49.40 6.89 25.87
C HIS A 290 -48.87 8.33 25.85
N ASN A 291 -48.13 8.72 24.81
CA ASN A 291 -47.64 10.09 24.64
C ASN A 291 -48.77 11.09 24.33
N ARG A 292 -49.89 10.64 23.74
CA ARG A 292 -51.10 11.47 23.59
C ARG A 292 -51.88 11.65 24.89
N MET A 293 -51.94 10.63 25.75
CA MET A 293 -52.63 10.68 27.06
C MET A 293 -51.87 11.45 28.15
N LEU A 294 -50.54 11.55 28.06
CA LEU A 294 -49.72 12.33 29.03
C LEU A 294 -49.61 13.82 28.69
N ASN A 295 -49.97 14.21 27.47
CA ASN A 295 -49.93 15.60 26.97
C ASN A 295 -51.33 16.21 26.77
N SER A 296 -52.38 15.56 27.28
CA SER A 296 -53.78 16.04 27.34
C SER A 296 -54.23 16.19 28.79
#